data_AF-A0A2E9FDJ1-F1
#
_entry.id   AF-A0A2E9FDJ1-F1
#
_cell.length_a   1.000
_cell.length_b   1.000
_cell.length_c   1.000
_cell.angle_alpha   90.00
_cell.angle_beta   90.00
_cell.angle_gamma   90.00
#
_symmetry.space_group_name_H-M   'P 1'
#
loop_
_entity.id
_entity.type
_entity.pdbx_description
1 polymer ?
#
loop_
_entity_poly.entity_id
_entity_poly.type
_entity_poly.pdbx_seq_one_letter_code
_entity_poly.pdbx_strand_id
1 'polypeptide(L)'
;MDLDLITTRDGSHTLEVPSLKERYHSIHGAIQESKHVFIEMGLCHFSSGPISILEVGFGTGLNAFLTFLETTDQEILINYHALEPFPLPFSCTTKLNYPQLLKAGKFQEIFNLMHQTPWHQAIQITPQYKFQKSLHQVQDTNYKTEFELIYYDAFA
;
A
#
# COMPACT_ATOMS: atom_id res chain seq x y z
N MET A 1 1.61 11.61 17.54
CA MET A 1 1.64 10.14 17.64
C MET A 1 3.09 9.77 17.54
N ASP A 2 3.64 9.15 18.59
CA ASP A 2 5.01 8.63 18.53
C ASP A 2 5.01 7.38 17.65
N LEU A 3 5.98 7.30 16.75
CA LEU A 3 6.10 6.25 15.75
C LEU A 3 7.53 5.72 15.81
N ASP A 4 7.67 4.44 16.14
CA ASP A 4 8.96 3.77 16.22
C ASP A 4 9.17 2.88 15.00
N LEU A 5 10.25 3.13 14.26
CA LEU A 5 10.66 2.30 13.14
C LEU A 5 11.37 1.04 13.68
N ILE A 6 10.81 -0.12 13.37
CA ILE A 6 11.34 -1.41 13.81
C ILE A 6 11.55 -2.35 12.62
N THR A 7 12.48 -3.29 12.77
CA THR A 7 12.76 -4.32 11.76
C THR A 7 12.04 -5.61 12.11
N THR A 8 11.26 -6.14 11.17
CA THR A 8 10.57 -7.43 11.29
C THR A 8 11.51 -8.60 10.98
N ARG A 9 11.04 -9.84 11.18
CA ARG A 9 11.88 -11.05 10.97
C ARG A 9 12.30 -11.27 9.51
N ASP A 10 11.54 -10.78 8.54
CA ASP A 10 11.93 -10.86 7.12
C ASP A 10 12.88 -9.71 6.70
N GLY A 11 13.29 -8.87 7.66
CA GLY A 11 14.18 -7.73 7.44
C GLY A 11 13.45 -6.45 7.02
N SER A 12 12.15 -6.50 6.74
CA SER A 12 11.37 -5.33 6.33
C SER A 12 11.10 -4.42 7.52
N HIS A 13 11.02 -3.12 7.26
CA HIS A 13 10.61 -2.15 8.26
C HIS A 13 9.10 -2.19 8.51
N THR A 14 8.70 -2.02 9.76
CA THR A 14 7.34 -1.67 10.14
C THR A 14 7.37 -0.53 11.16
N LEU A 15 6.22 0.01 11.49
CA LEU A 15 6.06 1.06 12.49
C LEU A 15 5.25 0.52 13.66
N GLU A 16 5.73 0.79 14.87
CA GLU A 16 4.98 0.57 16.10
C GLU A 16 4.33 1.88 16.53
N VAL A 17 3.08 1.78 16.98
CA VAL A 17 2.31 2.89 17.56
C VAL A 17 2.14 2.60 19.06
N PRO A 18 3.06 3.05 19.94
CA PRO A 18 3.07 2.63 21.34
C PRO A 18 1.78 2.96 22.09
N SER A 19 1.12 4.08 21.73
CA SER A 19 -0.15 4.48 22.33
C SER A 19 -1.30 3.52 22.03
N LEU A 20 -1.26 2.82 20.90
CA LEU A 20 -2.25 1.83 20.50
C LEU A 20 -1.82 0.40 20.87
N LYS A 21 -0.54 0.19 21.20
CA LYS A 21 0.08 -1.14 21.30
C LYS A 21 -0.07 -1.97 20.01
N GLU A 22 -0.16 -1.27 18.89
CA GLU A 22 -0.37 -1.84 17.56
C GLU A 22 0.84 -1.59 16.65
N ARG A 23 0.96 -2.39 15.61
CA ARG A 23 1.99 -2.27 14.57
C ARG A 23 1.33 -2.22 13.21
N TYR A 24 1.90 -1.43 12.31
CA TYR A 24 1.38 -1.32 10.93
C TYR A 24 1.45 -2.64 10.15
N HIS A 25 2.35 -3.53 10.52
CA HIS A 25 2.53 -4.86 9.91
C HIS A 25 3.06 -5.84 10.95
N SER A 26 2.86 -7.14 10.72
CA SER A 26 3.35 -8.18 11.62
C SER A 26 4.86 -8.13 11.85
N ILE A 27 5.26 -8.34 13.10
CA ILE A 27 6.67 -8.49 13.48
C ILE A 27 7.31 -9.73 12.85
N HIS A 28 6.49 -10.69 12.41
CA HIS A 28 6.95 -11.91 11.77
C HIS A 28 7.42 -11.71 10.32
N GLY A 29 7.10 -10.56 9.71
CA GLY A 29 7.57 -10.18 8.37
C GLY A 29 6.50 -9.40 7.62
N ALA A 30 6.68 -8.09 7.45
CA ALA A 30 5.70 -7.25 6.78
C ALA A 30 5.55 -7.61 5.30
N ILE A 31 6.67 -7.77 4.60
CA ILE A 31 6.65 -8.14 3.18
C ILE A 31 6.07 -9.54 3.00
N GLN A 32 6.49 -10.49 3.82
CA GLN A 32 6.03 -11.87 3.71
C GLN A 32 4.52 -11.98 3.93
N GLU A 33 4.00 -11.31 4.96
CA GLU A 33 2.57 -11.26 5.24
C GLU A 33 1.79 -10.57 4.11
N SER A 34 2.18 -9.35 3.72
CA SER A 34 1.48 -8.60 2.67
C SER A 34 1.47 -9.33 1.33
N LYS A 35 2.59 -9.99 0.96
CA LYS A 35 2.63 -10.83 -0.24
C LYS A 35 1.64 -11.98 -0.16
N HIS A 36 1.61 -12.69 0.95
CA HIS A 36 0.70 -13.83 1.08
C HIS A 36 -0.77 -13.39 1.08
N VAL A 37 -1.12 -12.40 1.91
CA VAL A 37 -2.52 -12.01 2.15
C VAL A 37 -3.10 -11.23 0.97
N PHE A 38 -2.40 -10.21 0.48
CA PHE A 38 -2.98 -9.27 -0.49
C PHE A 38 -2.63 -9.62 -1.94
N ILE A 39 -1.43 -10.18 -2.16
CA ILE A 39 -0.99 -10.54 -3.52
C ILE A 39 -1.42 -11.96 -3.87
N GLU A 40 -0.91 -12.98 -3.16
CA GLU A 40 -1.15 -14.38 -3.50
C GLU A 40 -2.62 -14.78 -3.31
N MET A 41 -3.23 -14.40 -2.18
CA MET A 41 -4.63 -14.72 -1.87
C MET A 41 -5.63 -13.69 -2.39
N GLY A 42 -5.16 -12.63 -3.06
CA GLY A 42 -5.98 -11.55 -3.60
C GLY A 42 -5.69 -11.32 -5.08
N LEU A 43 -4.75 -10.45 -5.37
CA LEU A 43 -4.43 -9.98 -6.72
C LEU A 43 -4.19 -11.11 -7.75
N CYS A 44 -3.50 -12.17 -7.36
CA CYS A 44 -3.15 -13.28 -8.25
C CYS A 44 -4.35 -14.09 -8.76
N HIS A 45 -5.56 -13.86 -8.22
CA HIS A 45 -6.79 -14.45 -8.74
C HIS A 45 -7.33 -13.75 -9.99
N PHE A 46 -6.71 -12.63 -10.40
CA PHE A 46 -7.05 -11.91 -11.61
C PHE A 46 -5.91 -12.05 -12.63
N SER A 47 -6.27 -12.39 -13.87
CA SER A 47 -5.29 -12.70 -14.92
C SER A 47 -5.32 -11.74 -16.12
N SER A 48 -6.33 -10.87 -16.21
CA SER A 48 -6.47 -9.88 -17.28
C SER A 48 -7.56 -8.86 -16.95
N GLY A 49 -7.55 -7.74 -17.68
CA GLY A 49 -8.62 -6.74 -17.63
C GLY A 49 -8.39 -5.64 -16.59
N PRO A 50 -9.35 -4.70 -16.48
CA PRO A 50 -9.31 -3.68 -15.45
C PRO A 50 -9.71 -4.25 -14.09
N ILE A 51 -8.93 -3.89 -13.07
CA ILE A 51 -9.20 -4.22 -11.67
C ILE A 51 -9.15 -2.92 -10.88
N SER A 52 -10.24 -2.62 -10.20
CA SER A 52 -10.34 -1.54 -9.25
C SER A 52 -10.12 -2.10 -7.85
N ILE A 53 -9.08 -1.62 -7.19
CA ILE A 53 -8.67 -2.07 -5.86
C ILE A 53 -8.93 -0.96 -4.86
N LEU A 54 -9.64 -1.28 -3.77
CA LEU A 54 -9.78 -0.42 -2.61
C LEU A 54 -8.86 -0.92 -1.49
N GLU A 55 -7.97 -0.08 -1.01
CA GLU A 55 -7.21 -0.32 0.22
C GLU A 55 -7.76 0.54 1.35
N VAL A 56 -8.14 -0.10 2.46
CA VAL A 56 -8.51 0.56 3.70
C VAL A 56 -7.27 0.56 4.59
N GLY A 57 -6.62 1.71 4.74
CA GLY A 57 -5.35 1.86 5.46
C GLY A 57 -4.15 1.87 4.52
N PHE A 58 -3.86 3.00 3.88
CA PHE A 58 -2.66 3.14 3.02
C PHE A 58 -1.37 2.90 3.81
N GLY A 59 -1.31 3.40 5.04
CA GLY A 59 -0.22 3.23 6.00
C GLY A 59 1.16 3.44 5.40
N THR A 60 1.95 2.38 5.42
CA THR A 60 3.34 2.36 4.94
C THR A 60 3.46 2.31 3.42
N GLY A 61 2.35 2.18 2.68
CA GLY A 61 2.29 2.07 1.23
C GLY A 61 2.73 0.71 0.68
N LEU A 62 2.93 -0.29 1.55
CA LEU A 62 3.49 -1.58 1.17
C LEU A 62 2.60 -2.34 0.17
N ASN A 63 1.30 -2.47 0.43
CA ASN A 63 0.41 -3.25 -0.46
C ASN A 63 0.22 -2.57 -1.82
N ALA A 64 0.10 -1.24 -1.83
CA ALA A 64 0.05 -0.46 -3.07
C ALA A 64 1.34 -0.65 -3.89
N PHE A 65 2.50 -0.62 -3.24
CA PHE A 65 3.77 -0.82 -3.92
C PHE A 65 3.95 -2.26 -4.41
N LEU A 66 3.59 -3.26 -3.61
CA LEU A 66 3.61 -4.68 -4.03
C LEU A 66 2.68 -4.93 -5.22
N THR A 67 1.48 -4.36 -5.22
CA THR A 67 0.54 -4.46 -6.33
C THR A 67 1.13 -3.84 -7.60
N PHE A 68 1.78 -2.67 -7.49
CA PHE A 68 2.51 -2.08 -8.61
C PHE A 68 3.61 -2.98 -9.15
N LEU A 69 4.44 -3.57 -8.28
CA LEU A 69 5.53 -4.45 -8.71
C LEU A 69 5.01 -5.71 -9.40
N GLU A 70 3.98 -6.34 -8.83
CA GLU A 70 3.41 -7.57 -9.37
C GLU A 70 2.77 -7.37 -10.74
N THR A 71 2.23 -6.18 -11.00
CA THR A 71 1.50 -5.87 -12.25
C THR A 71 2.32 -5.12 -13.30
N THR A 72 3.58 -4.75 -12.99
CA THR A 72 4.43 -3.98 -13.90
C THR A 72 4.64 -4.68 -15.25
N ASP A 73 4.77 -6.01 -15.26
CA ASP A 73 5.03 -6.81 -16.46
C ASP A 73 3.80 -7.60 -16.94
N GLN A 74 2.60 -7.24 -16.47
CA GLN A 74 1.35 -7.93 -16.79
C GLN A 74 0.39 -7.08 -17.64
N GLU A 75 -0.51 -7.72 -18.36
CA GLU A 75 -1.58 -7.06 -19.13
C GLU A 75 -2.82 -6.74 -18.27
N ILE A 76 -2.58 -6.30 -17.03
CA ILE A 76 -3.62 -5.97 -16.06
C ILE A 76 -3.68 -4.46 -15.90
N LEU A 77 -4.87 -3.88 -15.99
CA LEU A 77 -5.07 -2.44 -15.77
C LEU A 77 -5.52 -2.22 -14.32
N ILE A 78 -4.67 -1.63 -13.50
CA ILE A 78 -4.95 -1.36 -12.08
C ILE A 78 -5.49 0.06 -11.90
N ASN A 79 -6.66 0.16 -11.27
CA ASN A 79 -7.18 1.38 -10.67
C ASN A 79 -7.11 1.25 -9.15
N TYR A 80 -6.02 1.72 -8.55
CA TYR A 80 -5.77 1.60 -7.12
C TYR A 80 -6.27 2.83 -6.36
N HIS A 81 -7.11 2.63 -5.34
CA HIS A 81 -7.57 3.67 -4.43
C HIS A 81 -7.28 3.29 -2.98
N ALA A 82 -6.43 4.07 -2.29
CA ALA A 82 -6.17 3.90 -0.87
C ALA A 82 -6.89 4.94 0.01
N LEU A 83 -7.34 4.52 1.20
CA LEU A 83 -7.90 5.38 2.24
C LEU A 83 -6.93 5.50 3.39
N GLU A 84 -6.72 6.71 3.87
CA GLU A 84 -5.80 6.96 4.98
C GLU A 84 -6.24 8.18 5.79
N PRO A 85 -6.87 8.00 6.95
CA PRO A 85 -7.24 9.12 7.82
C PRO A 85 -6.05 9.73 8.59
N PHE A 86 -4.95 9.00 8.78
CA PHE A 86 -3.82 9.38 9.62
C PHE A 86 -2.48 9.15 8.91
N PRO A 87 -2.16 9.94 7.87
CA PRO A 87 -1.01 9.69 7.03
C PRO A 87 0.31 9.87 7.75
N LEU A 88 1.25 8.98 7.43
CA LEU A 88 2.63 9.08 7.88
C LEU A 88 3.33 10.31 7.28
N PRO A 89 4.18 11.02 8.03
CA PRO A 89 5.04 12.05 7.48
C PRO A 89 5.96 11.49 6.40
N PHE A 90 6.20 12.24 5.32
CA PHE A 90 7.08 11.79 4.25
C PHE A 90 8.51 11.48 4.72
N SER A 91 9.00 12.21 5.73
CA SER A 91 10.30 11.95 6.38
C SER A 91 10.37 10.60 7.11
N CYS A 92 9.23 9.99 7.43
CA CYS A 92 9.13 8.64 7.96
C CYS A 92 9.12 7.62 6.83
N THR A 93 8.29 7.81 5.80
CA THR A 93 8.11 6.84 4.72
C THR A 93 9.38 6.67 3.88
N THR A 94 10.21 7.70 3.73
CA THR A 94 11.50 7.60 3.03
C THR A 94 12.54 6.72 3.73
N LYS A 95 12.33 6.38 5.02
CA LYS A 95 13.18 5.45 5.78
C LYS A 95 12.77 3.99 5.62
N LEU A 96 11.60 3.73 5.03
CA LEU A 96 11.12 2.36 4.79
C LEU A 96 12.00 1.70 3.74
N ASN A 97 12.42 0.47 4.01
CA ASN A 97 13.42 -0.24 3.20
C ASN A 97 12.80 -1.13 2.11
N TYR A 98 11.50 -0.97 1.82
CA TYR A 98 10.77 -1.88 0.93
C TYR A 98 11.35 -1.92 -0.49
N PRO A 99 11.65 -0.80 -1.17
CA PRO A 99 12.20 -0.86 -2.51
C PRO A 99 13.53 -1.62 -2.56
N GLN A 100 14.41 -1.45 -1.58
CA GLN A 100 15.70 -2.14 -1.52
C GLN A 100 15.52 -3.63 -1.21
N LEU A 101 14.71 -3.96 -0.20
CA LEU A 101 14.54 -5.34 0.27
C LEU A 101 13.80 -6.20 -0.76
N LEU A 102 12.88 -5.61 -1.52
CA LEU A 102 12.19 -6.24 -2.66
C LEU A 102 13.06 -6.33 -3.91
N LYS A 103 14.34 -5.91 -3.86
CA LYS A 103 15.23 -5.80 -5.02
C LYS A 103 14.65 -4.94 -6.15
N ALA A 104 13.80 -3.99 -5.78
CA ALA A 104 13.05 -3.08 -6.62
C ALA A 104 13.55 -1.63 -6.50
N GLY A 105 14.82 -1.43 -6.14
CA GLY A 105 15.39 -0.10 -5.89
C GLY A 105 15.29 0.87 -7.07
N LYS A 106 15.18 0.36 -8.30
CA LYS A 106 14.89 1.17 -9.50
C LYS A 106 13.54 1.89 -9.46
N PHE A 107 12.61 1.44 -8.59
CA PHE A 107 11.29 2.01 -8.40
C PHE A 107 11.17 2.83 -7.09
N GLN A 108 12.29 3.22 -6.48
CA GLN A 108 12.28 4.10 -5.29
C GLN A 108 11.49 5.38 -5.53
N GLU A 109 11.64 6.01 -6.70
CA GLU A 109 10.91 7.24 -7.02
C GLU A 109 9.41 7.00 -7.18
N ILE A 110 8.99 5.81 -7.62
CA ILE A 110 7.56 5.45 -7.68
C ILE A 110 7.00 5.28 -6.27
N PHE A 111 7.73 4.61 -5.38
CA PHE A 111 7.34 4.49 -3.97
C PHE A 111 7.22 5.87 -3.31
N ASN A 112 8.20 6.75 -3.51
CA ASN A 112 8.15 8.13 -3.02
C ASN A 112 6.97 8.91 -3.61
N LEU A 113 6.72 8.76 -4.91
CA LEU A 113 5.62 9.41 -5.63
C LEU A 113 4.26 9.04 -5.03
N MET A 114 4.02 7.77 -4.70
CA MET A 114 2.76 7.34 -4.05
C MET A 114 2.52 8.09 -2.73
N HIS A 115 3.56 8.29 -1.92
CA HIS A 115 3.46 9.05 -0.67
C HIS A 115 3.29 10.55 -0.87
N GLN A 116 3.88 11.13 -1.92
CA GLN A 116 3.83 12.57 -2.20
C GLN A 116 2.63 13.00 -3.05
N THR A 117 1.92 12.04 -3.65
CA THR A 117 0.72 12.31 -4.47
C THR A 117 -0.29 13.15 -3.69
N PRO A 118 -0.84 14.24 -4.27
CA PRO A 118 -1.88 15.02 -3.63
C PRO A 118 -3.10 14.16 -3.27
N TRP A 119 -3.69 14.44 -2.10
CA TRP A 119 -4.92 13.77 -1.67
C TRP A 119 -6.08 14.06 -2.62
N HIS A 120 -6.95 13.06 -2.81
CA HIS A 120 -8.14 13.12 -3.66
C HIS A 120 -7.85 13.36 -5.14
N GLN A 121 -6.59 13.17 -5.57
CA GLN A 121 -6.19 13.27 -6.95
C GLN A 121 -5.65 11.93 -7.44
N ALA A 122 -6.17 11.49 -8.60
CA ALA A 122 -5.61 10.34 -9.28
C ALA A 122 -4.40 10.75 -10.13
N ILE A 123 -3.39 9.90 -10.13
CA ILE A 123 -2.22 9.99 -11.00
C ILE A 123 -2.07 8.71 -11.82
N GLN A 124 -1.53 8.84 -13.02
CA GLN A 124 -1.13 7.71 -13.83
C GLN A 124 0.36 7.43 -13.56
N ILE A 125 0.67 6.29 -12.95
CA ILE A 125 2.05 5.89 -12.64
C ILE A 125 2.70 5.24 -13.87
N THR A 126 1.99 4.29 -14.50
CA THR A 126 2.31 3.68 -15.80
C THR A 126 1.04 3.62 -16.62
N PRO A 127 1.06 3.35 -17.94
CA PRO A 127 -0.19 3.18 -18.71
C PRO A 127 -1.15 2.14 -18.12
N GLN A 128 -0.63 1.16 -17.38
CA GLN A 128 -1.37 0.08 -16.74
C GLN A 128 -1.74 0.36 -15.28
N TYR A 129 -1.11 1.32 -14.59
CA TYR A 129 -1.30 1.54 -13.16
C TYR A 129 -1.71 2.98 -12.85
N LYS A 130 -2.95 3.15 -12.41
CA LYS A 130 -3.50 4.40 -11.90
C LYS A 130 -3.59 4.32 -10.37
N PHE A 131 -3.15 5.36 -9.69
CA PHE A 131 -3.13 5.43 -8.24
C PHE A 131 -3.85 6.68 -7.74
N GLN A 132 -4.63 6.53 -6.68
CA GLN A 132 -5.26 7.60 -5.94
C GLN A 132 -5.22 7.28 -4.46
N LYS A 133 -5.13 8.32 -3.62
CA LYS A 133 -5.35 8.18 -2.17
C LYS A 133 -6.28 9.26 -1.65
N SER A 134 -6.98 9.01 -0.54
CA SER A 134 -7.93 9.95 0.05
C SER A 134 -7.80 10.03 1.56
N LEU A 135 -7.95 11.25 2.10
CA LEU A 135 -7.73 11.58 3.50
C LEU A 135 -9.05 11.52 4.30
N HIS A 136 -9.61 10.32 4.46
CA HIS A 136 -10.85 10.11 5.22
C HIS A 136 -10.97 8.66 5.69
N GLN A 137 -11.87 8.41 6.65
CA GLN A 137 -12.12 7.06 7.17
C GLN A 137 -13.08 6.30 6.25
N VAL A 138 -13.06 4.97 6.29
CA VAL A 138 -13.91 4.13 5.41
C VAL A 138 -15.40 4.38 5.62
N GLN A 139 -15.85 4.70 6.83
CA GLN A 139 -17.25 5.01 7.12
C GLN A 139 -17.73 6.34 6.52
N ASP A 140 -16.82 7.23 6.13
CA ASP A 140 -17.15 8.52 5.51
C ASP A 140 -17.25 8.41 3.98
N THR A 141 -17.13 7.19 3.45
CA THR A 141 -17.14 6.94 2.01
C THR A 141 -18.56 6.83 1.47
N ASN A 142 -18.76 7.33 0.26
CA ASN A 142 -20.00 7.17 -0.51
C ASN A 142 -19.64 6.80 -1.94
N TYR A 143 -18.96 5.66 -2.09
CA TYR A 143 -18.52 5.20 -3.40
C TYR A 143 -19.71 4.81 -4.26
N LYS A 144 -19.77 5.44 -5.44
CA LYS A 144 -20.65 5.03 -6.54
C LYS A 144 -19.94 4.06 -7.50
N THR A 145 -18.67 3.78 -7.23
CA THR A 145 -17.80 2.92 -8.02
C THR A 145 -17.76 1.54 -7.38
N GLU A 146 -17.77 0.49 -8.20
CA GLU A 146 -17.57 -0.89 -7.77
C GLU A 146 -16.07 -1.18 -7.68
N PHE A 147 -15.68 -2.02 -6.71
CA PHE A 147 -14.31 -2.50 -6.54
C PHE A 147 -14.30 -4.02 -6.67
N GLU A 148 -13.44 -4.55 -7.53
CA GLU A 148 -13.27 -5.99 -7.73
C GLU A 148 -12.50 -6.65 -6.58
N LEU A 149 -11.65 -5.88 -5.90
CA LEU A 149 -10.79 -6.37 -4.82
C LEU A 149 -10.66 -5.34 -3.71
N ILE A 150 -10.75 -5.80 -2.45
CA ILE A 150 -10.60 -4.96 -1.27
C ILE A 150 -9.44 -5.49 -0.43
N TYR A 151 -8.45 -4.64 -0.18
CA TYR A 151 -7.43 -4.85 0.84
C TYR A 151 -7.89 -4.16 2.12
N TYR A 152 -8.33 -4.96 3.09
CA TYR A 152 -8.70 -4.45 4.39
C TYR A 152 -7.51 -4.56 5.34
N ASP A 153 -6.69 -3.50 5.40
CA ASP A 153 -5.44 -3.43 6.16
C ASP A 153 -5.50 -2.31 7.21
N ALA A 154 -6.54 -2.36 8.04
CA ALA A 154 -6.78 -1.42 9.12
C ALA A 154 -6.49 -2.07 10.48
N PHE A 155 -6.10 -1.27 11.47
CA PHE A 155 -5.97 -1.72 12.85
C PHE A 155 -7.28 -2.36 13.34
N ALA A 156 -7.13 -3.41 14.15
CA ALA A 156 -8.25 -4.12 14.79
C ALA A 156 -8.90 -3.32 15.92
#